data_AF-A0A533XNZ9-F1
#
_entry.id   AF-A0A533XNZ9-F1
#
_cell.length_a   1.000
_cell.length_b   1.000
_cell.length_c   1.000
_cell.angle_alpha   90.00
_cell.angle_beta   90.00
_cell.angle_gamma   90.00
#
_symmetry.space_group_name_H-M   'P 1'
#
loop_
_entity.id
_entity.type
_entity.pdbx_description
1 polymer ?
#
loop_
_entity_poly.entity_id
_entity_poly.type
_entity_poly.pdbx_seq_one_letter_code
_entity_poly.pdbx_strand_id
1 'polypeptide(L)' 'MGEFDEGKQKFMQVVKSIDQSVEVVIPVTPSRGMFLISLTKSGQRKFLTVSEEDILDLPEDADILKKVRGEIQNALAAI' A
#
# COMPACT_ATOMS: atom_id res chain seq x y z
N MET A 1 18.59 -4.15 -5.52
CA MET A 1 17.18 -3.78 -5.75
C MET A 1 16.36 -5.02 -5.47
N GLY A 2 15.46 -4.97 -4.48
CA GLY A 2 14.54 -6.06 -4.23
C GLY A 2 13.41 -6.02 -5.27
N GLU A 3 12.88 -7.18 -5.62
CA GLU A 3 11.82 -7.36 -6.62
C GLU A 3 10.60 -6.47 -6.34
N PHE A 4 10.31 -6.20 -5.06
CA PHE A 4 9.17 -5.41 -4.60
C PHE A 4 9.45 -3.90 -4.47
N ASP A 5 10.69 -3.42 -4.65
CA ASP A 5 11.02 -2.01 -4.42
C ASP A 5 10.16 -1.07 -5.29
N GLU A 6 9.99 -1.38 -6.57
CA GLU A 6 9.19 -0.58 -7.50
C GLU A 6 7.71 -0.55 -7.10
N GLY A 7 7.15 -1.71 -6.76
CA GLY A 7 5.79 -1.85 -6.24
C GLY A 7 5.56 -1.05 -4.96
N LYS A 8 6.48 -1.14 -4.00
CA LYS A 8 6.42 -0.38 -2.74
C LYS A 8 6.51 1.13 -2.98
N GLN A 9 7.40 1.57 -3.86
CA GLN A 9 7.52 2.98 -4.23
C GLN A 9 6.21 3.49 -4.87
N LYS A 10 5.65 2.72 -5.80
CA LYS A 10 4.38 3.06 -6.45
C LYS A 10 3.23 3.09 -5.45
N PHE A 11 3.16 2.14 -4.52
CA PHE A 11 2.17 2.15 -3.43
C PHE A 11 2.27 3.42 -2.59
N MET A 12 3.47 3.80 -2.16
CA MET A 12 3.68 5.03 -1.41
C MET A 12 3.28 6.28 -2.22
N GLN A 13 3.56 6.31 -3.52
CA GLN A 13 3.11 7.40 -4.40
C GLN A 13 1.58 7.46 -4.49
N VAL A 14 0.90 6.32 -4.61
CA VAL A 14 -0.58 6.27 -4.64
C VAL A 14 -1.15 6.81 -3.34
N VAL A 15 -0.64 6.38 -2.19
CA VAL A 15 -1.11 6.90 -0.88
C VAL A 15 -0.86 8.40 -0.79
N LYS A 16 0.35 8.87 -1.10
CA LYS A 16 0.67 10.31 -1.07
C LYS A 16 -0.15 11.14 -2.07
N SER A 17 -0.55 10.54 -3.20
CA SER A 17 -1.42 11.19 -4.17
C SER A 17 -2.87 11.30 -3.67
N ILE A 18 -3.30 10.42 -2.76
CA ILE A 18 -4.61 10.51 -2.10
C ILE A 18 -4.52 11.52 -0.95
N ASP A 19 -3.54 11.33 -0.07
CA ASP A 19 -3.36 12.13 1.14
C ASP A 19 -1.88 12.12 1.55
N GLN A 20 -1.25 13.30 1.50
CA GLN A 20 0.17 13.47 1.83
C GLN A 20 0.45 13.40 3.33
N SER A 21 -0.58 13.52 4.18
CA SER A 21 -0.45 13.46 5.65
C SER A 21 -0.48 12.03 6.18
N VAL A 22 -0.68 11.03 5.32
CA VAL A 22 -0.68 9.63 5.71
C VAL A 22 0.75 9.09 5.74
N GLU A 23 1.13 8.55 6.89
CA GLU A 23 2.37 7.79 7.04
C GLU A 23 2.14 6.34 6.61
N VAL A 24 2.97 5.88 5.67
CA VAL A 24 2.93 4.53 5.13
C VAL A 24 4.15 3.76 5.60
N VAL A 25 3.93 2.62 6.27
CA VAL A 25 5.00 1.73 6.70
C VAL A 25 4.78 0.37 6.06
N ILE A 26 5.68 -0.01 5.14
CA ILE A 26 5.67 -1.29 4.45
C ILE A 26 6.81 -2.16 5.01
N PRO A 27 6.53 -3.39 5.49
CA PRO A 27 7.59 -4.27 5.97
C PRO A 27 8.54 -4.68 4.83
N VAL A 28 9.79 -4.99 5.20
CA VAL A 28 10.82 -5.41 4.24
C VAL A 28 10.44 -6.76 3.63
N THR A 29 10.03 -7.72 4.47
CA THR A 29 9.68 -9.09 4.08
C THR A 29 8.19 -9.34 4.25
N PRO A 30 7.51 -9.95 3.25
CA PRO A 30 6.13 -10.39 3.42
C PRO A 30 6.08 -11.56 4.41
N SER A 31 4.95 -11.70 5.12
CA SER A 31 4.69 -12.83 5.99
C SER A 31 3.66 -13.74 5.33
N ARG A 32 4.04 -14.99 5.02
CA ARG A 32 3.20 -15.95 4.28
C ARG A 32 2.67 -15.39 2.94
N GLY A 33 3.52 -14.65 2.24
CA GLY A 33 3.21 -14.02 0.95
C GLY A 33 2.29 -12.79 1.01
N MET A 34 2.13 -12.20 2.20
CA MET A 34 1.38 -10.95 2.36
C MET A 34 2.21 -9.87 3.08
N PHE A 35 2.18 -8.66 2.53
CA PHE A 35 2.66 -7.44 3.16
C PHE A 35 1.58 -6.84 4.05
N LEU A 36 1.90 -6.68 5.33
CA LEU A 36 1.04 -6.01 6.29
C LEU A 36 1.43 -4.53 6.37
N ILE A 37 0.82 -3.72 5.51
CA ILE A 37 1.12 -2.30 5.37
C ILE A 37 0.36 -1.53 6.44
N SER A 38 1.04 -0.62 7.13
CA SER A 38 0.39 0.34 8.02
C SER A 38 0.18 1.67 7.34
N LEU A 39 -1.04 2.17 7.48
CA LEU A 39 -1.46 3.51 7.11
C LEU A 39 -1.80 4.25 8.40
N THR A 40 -1.03 5.27 8.75
CA THR A 40 -1.31 6.11 9.92
C THR A 40 -1.69 7.50 9.46
N LYS A 41 -2.82 8.02 9.95
CA LYS A 41 -3.31 9.37 9.66
C LYS A 41 -3.74 10.03 10.97
N SER A 42 -3.19 11.20 11.29
CA SER A 42 -3.61 12.03 12.43
C SER A 42 -3.77 11.28 13.77
N GLY A 43 -2.89 10.33 14.07
CA GLY A 43 -2.92 9.53 15.30
C GLY A 43 -3.79 8.28 15.25
N GLN A 44 -4.52 8.04 14.15
CA GLN A 44 -5.23 6.78 13.88
C GLN A 44 -4.42 5.90 12.94
N ARG A 45 -4.32 4.61 13.24
CA ARG A 45 -3.54 3.65 12.44
C ARG A 45 -4.45 2.53 11.96
N LYS A 46 -4.41 2.29 10.65
CA LYS A 46 -5.04 1.16 9.98
C LYS A 46 -3.98 0.24 9.40
N PHE A 47 -4.31 -1.04 9.33
CA PHE A 47 -3.48 -2.05 8.69
C PHE A 47 -4.20 -2.54 7.44
N LEU A 48 -3.45 -2.64 6.35
CA LEU A 48 -3.91 -3.08 5.04
C LEU A 48 -3.02 -4.24 4.62
N THR A 49 -3.64 -5.37 4.29
CA THR A 49 -2.92 -6.57 3.87
C THR A 49 -2.90 -6.61 2.35
N VAL A 50 -1.71 -6.62 1.75
CA VAL A 50 -1.53 -6.68 0.30
C VAL A 50 -0.69 -7.91 -0.03
N SER A 51 -1.10 -8.71 -1.01
CA SER A 51 -0.32 -9.84 -1.48
C SER A 51 1.00 -9.39 -2.10
N GLU A 52 2.00 -10.26 -2.09
CA GLU A 52 3.27 -9.99 -2.78
C GLU A 52 3.08 -9.79 -4.30
N GLU A 53 2.19 -10.58 -4.91
CA GLU A 53 1.77 -10.47 -6.32
C GLU A 53 1.14 -9.09 -6.60
N ASP A 54 0.15 -8.68 -5.79
CA ASP A 54 -0.49 -7.37 -5.92
C ASP A 54 0.52 -6.20 -5.81
N ILE A 55 1.62 -6.34 -5.06
CA ILE A 55 2.70 -5.33 -5.00
C ILE A 55 3.59 -5.37 -6.25
N LEU A 56 3.95 -6.56 -6.74
CA LEU A 56 4.74 -6.73 -7.96
C LEU A 56 4.00 -6.22 -9.19
N ASP A 57 2.70 -6.49 -9.27
CA ASP A 57 1.84 -6.10 -10.38
C ASP A 57 1.35 -4.65 -10.25
N LEU A 58 1.40 -4.03 -9.06
CA LEU A 58 0.96 -2.64 -8.86
C LEU A 58 1.50 -1.60 -9.87
N PRO A 59 2.80 -1.61 -10.27
CA PRO A 59 3.33 -0.69 -11.27
C PRO A 59 2.93 -1.05 -12.72
N GLU A 60 2.63 -2.32 -13.01
CA GLU A 60 2.38 -2.81 -14.37
C GLU A 60 0.87 -2.94 -14.69
N ASP A 61 0.08 -3.34 -13.70
CA ASP A 61 -1.33 -3.67 -13.81
C ASP A 61 -2.23 -2.55 -13.26
N ALA A 62 -2.97 -1.92 -14.18
CA ALA A 62 -3.86 -0.81 -13.86
C ALA A 62 -5.11 -1.23 -13.08
N ASP A 63 -5.55 -2.49 -13.19
CA ASP A 63 -6.69 -3.01 -12.44
C ASP A 63 -6.30 -3.29 -10.99
N ILE A 64 -5.11 -3.85 -10.76
CA ILE A 64 -4.53 -3.97 -9.40
C ILE A 64 -4.34 -2.59 -8.77
N LEU A 65 -3.82 -1.61 -9.52
CA LEU A 65 -3.68 -0.24 -9.03
C LEU A 65 -5.03 0.35 -8.59
N LYS A 66 -6.10 0.17 -9.37
CA LYS A 66 -7.44 0.65 -9.00
C LYS A 66 -7.97 -0.06 -7.75
N LYS A 67 -7.81 -1.38 -7.67
CA LYS A 67 -8.20 -2.19 -6.51
C LYS A 67 -7.49 -1.71 -5.24
N VAL A 68 -6.15 -1.65 -5.27
CA VAL A 68 -5.35 -1.22 -4.12
C VAL A 68 -5.63 0.24 -3.75
N ARG A 69 -5.81 1.12 -4.75
CA ARG A 69 -6.22 2.51 -4.50
C ARG A 69 -7.57 2.58 -3.79
N GLY A 70 -8.55 1.78 -4.22
CA GLY A 70 -9.86 1.68 -3.58
C GLY A 70 -9.75 1.20 -2.13
N GLU A 71 -8.95 0.17 -1.89
CA GLU A 71 -8.67 -0.35 -0.54
C GLU A 71 -7.99 0.70 0.35
N ILE A 72 -7.02 1.45 -0.17
CA ILE A 72 -6.38 2.56 0.56
C ILE A 72 -7.41 3.64 0.87
N GLN A 73 -8.22 4.07 -0.11
CA GLN A 73 -9.24 5.09 0.10
C GLN A 73 -10.28 4.65 1.14
N ASN A 74 -10.72 3.40 1.10
CA ASN A 74 -11.61 2.84 2.11
C ASN A 74 -10.96 2.78 3.50
N ALA A 75 -9.69 2.37 3.57
CA ALA A 75 -8.93 2.35 4.82
C ALA A 75 -8.76 3.74 5.41
N LEU A 76 -8.48 4.75 4.58
CA LEU A 76 -8.35 6.15 4.96
C LEU A 76 -9.69 6.82 5.26
N ALA A 77 -10.79 6.42 4.63
CA ALA A 77 -12.12 6.90 4.97
C ALA A 77 -12.59 6.36 6.34
N ALA A 78 -12.00 5.27 6.80
CA ALA A 78 -12.27 4.65 8.09
C ALA A 78 -11.42 5.21 9.25
N ILE A 79 -10.52 6.18 9.01
CA ILE A 79 -9.64 6.79 10.02
C ILE A 79 -9.51 8.31 9.91
#